data_AF-A0A8T5U0J3-F1
#
_entry.id   AF-A0A8T5U0J3-F1
#
_cell.length_a   1.000
_cell.length_b   1.000
_cell.length_c   1.000
_cell.angle_alpha   90.00
_cell.angle_beta   90.00
_cell.angle_gamma   90.00
#
_symmetry.space_group_name_H-M   'P 1'
#
loop_
_entity.id
_entity.type
_entity.pdbx_description
1 polymer ?
#
loop_
_entity_poly.entity_id
_entity_poly.type
_entity_poly.pdbx_seq_one_letter_code
_entity_poly.pdbx_strand_id
1 'polypeptide(L)'
;MRELTHNRWNWSQEDDKWIFIERKKDGELVYHYQKNPPKEFTELTTKIKVLNDKLVACKDPQENSKIFKEMMSVSKRMQFMSKTC
;
A
#
# COMPACT_ATOMS: atom_id res chain seq x y z
N MET A 1 -10.11 -15.51 7.86
CA MET A 1 -10.30 -14.23 7.15
C MET A 1 -9.43 -13.17 7.81
N ARG A 2 -8.74 -12.34 7.04
CA ARG A 2 -7.99 -11.20 7.59
C ARG A 2 -8.99 -10.07 7.89
N GLU A 3 -8.96 -9.54 9.09
CA GLU A 3 -9.83 -8.40 9.46
C GLU A 3 -9.49 -7.18 8.62
N LEU A 4 -10.52 -6.53 8.07
CA LEU A 4 -10.36 -5.27 7.32
C LEU A 4 -10.15 -4.13 8.31
N THR A 5 -9.07 -3.38 8.12
CA THR A 5 -8.71 -2.28 9.01
C THR A 5 -9.36 -0.96 8.58
N HIS A 6 -9.85 -0.19 9.55
CA HIS A 6 -10.45 1.13 9.31
C HIS A 6 -9.42 2.16 8.83
N ASN A 7 -9.90 3.20 8.13
CA ASN A 7 -9.17 4.37 7.66
C ASN A 7 -7.99 4.06 6.73
N ARG A 8 -8.03 2.92 6.04
CA ARG A 8 -7.08 2.57 4.98
C ARG A 8 -7.72 1.69 3.91
N TRP A 9 -7.08 1.64 2.75
CA TRP A 9 -7.45 0.70 1.69
C TRP A 9 -7.08 -0.72 2.07
N ASN A 10 -8.04 -1.63 1.88
CA ASN A 10 -7.90 -3.06 2.03
C ASN A 10 -8.25 -3.72 0.70
N TRP A 11 -7.57 -4.82 0.38
CA TRP A 11 -7.98 -5.69 -0.73
C TRP A 11 -8.83 -6.83 -0.18
N SER A 12 -10.08 -6.93 -0.62
CA SER A 12 -10.96 -8.08 -0.34
C SER A 12 -10.79 -9.10 -1.45
N GLN A 13 -10.25 -10.27 -1.11
CA GLN A 13 -10.13 -11.39 -2.04
C GLN A 13 -11.48 -12.00 -2.36
N GLU A 14 -12.42 -11.99 -1.41
CA GLU A 14 -13.76 -12.55 -1.57
C GLU A 14 -14.59 -11.69 -2.54
N ASP A 15 -14.51 -10.37 -2.42
CA ASP A 15 -15.28 -9.45 -3.25
C ASP A 15 -14.56 -9.04 -4.55
N ASP A 16 -13.29 -9.45 -4.72
CA ASP A 16 -12.37 -9.01 -5.78
C ASP A 16 -12.33 -7.48 -5.95
N LYS A 17 -12.31 -6.77 -4.82
CA LYS A 17 -12.44 -5.30 -4.75
C LYS A 17 -11.55 -4.70 -3.67
N TRP A 18 -11.21 -3.43 -3.90
CA TRP A 18 -10.66 -2.56 -2.89
C TRP A 18 -11.77 -1.98 -2.02
N ILE A 19 -11.58 -2.04 -0.71
CA ILE A 19 -12.51 -1.57 0.31
C ILE A 19 -11.80 -0.56 1.22
N PHE A 20 -12.36 0.63 1.33
CA PHE A 20 -11.98 1.61 2.34
C PHE A 20 -13.10 1.73 3.35
N ILE A 21 -12.80 1.48 4.62
CA ILE A 21 -13.78 1.59 5.72
C ILE A 21 -13.49 2.88 6.48
N GLU A 22 -14.33 3.87 6.29
CA GLU A 22 -14.24 5.16 6.97
C GLU A 22 -15.06 5.10 8.27
N ARG A 23 -14.45 5.45 9.39
CA ARG A 23 -15.16 5.63 10.66
C ARG A 23 -15.45 7.12 10.86
N LYS A 24 -16.72 7.50 10.80
CA LYS A 24 -17.17 8.86 11.12
C LYS A 24 -17.04 9.15 12.63
N LYS A 25 -17.15 10.44 12.99
CA LYS A 25 -17.01 10.92 14.37
C LYS A 25 -18.09 10.38 15.32
N ASP A 26 -19.27 10.07 14.80
CA ASP A 26 -20.41 9.49 15.53
C ASP A 26 -20.32 7.96 15.67
N GLY A 27 -19.28 7.34 15.11
CA GLY A 27 -19.09 5.89 15.13
C GLY A 27 -19.70 5.15 13.93
N GLU A 28 -20.39 5.84 13.02
CA GLU A 28 -20.89 5.24 11.77
C GLU A 28 -19.72 4.74 10.90
N LEU A 29 -19.88 3.56 10.30
CA LEU A 29 -18.93 3.00 9.36
C LEU A 29 -19.45 3.16 7.93
N VAL A 30 -18.68 3.84 7.08
CA VAL A 30 -18.96 3.98 5.66
C VAL A 30 -17.98 3.14 4.85
N TYR A 31 -18.51 2.29 3.97
CA TYR A 31 -17.75 1.41 3.12
C TYR A 31 -17.68 1.99 1.70
N HIS A 32 -16.46 2.21 1.22
CA HIS A 32 -16.21 2.66 -0.15
C HIS A 32 -15.57 1.51 -0.94
N TYR A 33 -16.14 1.18 -2.09
CA TYR A 33 -15.70 0.06 -2.93
C TYR A 33 -15.18 0.57 -4.27
N GLN A 34 -14.11 -0.03 -4.77
CA GLN A 34 -13.66 0.17 -6.14
C GLN A 34 -13.00 -1.08 -6.72
N LYS A 35 -13.14 -1.29 -8.02
CA LYS A 35 -12.46 -2.38 -8.73
C LYS A 35 -10.99 -2.06 -8.99
N ASN A 36 -10.73 -0.85 -9.46
CA ASN A 36 -9.38 -0.42 -9.79
C ASN A 36 -8.55 -0.17 -8.53
N PRO A 37 -7.23 -0.43 -8.57
CA PRO A 37 -6.36 -0.11 -7.45
C PRO A 37 -6.36 1.38 -7.11
N PRO A 38 -6.22 1.75 -5.83
CA PRO A 38 -6.00 3.14 -5.44
C PRO A 38 -4.79 3.71 -6.19
N LYS A 39 -4.87 4.99 -6.56
CA LYS A 39 -3.77 5.67 -7.28
C LYS A 39 -2.45 5.52 -6.53
N GLU A 40 -2.49 5.77 -5.23
CA GLU A 40 -1.32 5.63 -4.34
C GLU A 40 -0.75 4.21 -4.34
N PHE A 41 -1.60 3.17 -4.38
CA PHE A 41 -1.12 1.79 -4.49
C PHE A 41 -0.30 1.60 -5.77
N THR A 42 -0.85 2.01 -6.91
CA THR A 42 -0.20 1.89 -8.22
C THR A 42 1.16 2.61 -8.27
N GLU A 43 1.22 3.82 -7.70
CA GLU A 43 2.46 4.60 -7.60
C GLU A 43 3.50 3.92 -6.71
N LEU A 44 3.09 3.40 -5.54
CA LEU A 44 3.98 2.70 -4.62
C LEU A 44 4.48 1.38 -5.22
N THR A 45 3.63 0.60 -5.90
CA THR A 45 4.04 -0.63 -6.57
C THR A 45 5.06 -0.36 -7.68
N THR A 46 4.88 0.74 -8.42
CA THR A 46 5.84 1.19 -9.43
C THR A 46 7.19 1.52 -8.79
N LYS A 47 7.21 2.24 -7.67
CA LYS A 47 8.44 2.53 -6.91
C LYS A 47 9.12 1.26 -6.40
N ILE A 48 8.36 0.30 -5.88
CA ILE A 48 8.90 -1.00 -5.44
C ILE A 48 9.57 -1.71 -6.59
N LYS A 49 8.96 -1.73 -7.78
CA LYS A 49 9.56 -2.36 -8.97
C LYS A 49 10.91 -1.72 -9.31
N VAL A 50 10.98 -0.39 -9.37
CA VAL A 50 12.23 0.34 -9.65
C VAL A 50 13.30 0.06 -8.59
N LEU A 51 12.93 0.03 -7.31
CA LEU A 51 13.86 -0.27 -6.22
C LEU A 51 14.36 -1.72 -6.27
N ASN A 52 13.49 -2.67 -6.61
CA ASN A 52 13.85 -4.07 -6.76
C ASN A 52 14.85 -4.27 -7.92
N ASP A 53 14.60 -3.63 -9.07
CA ASP A 53 15.50 -3.69 -10.23
C ASP A 53 16.89 -3.14 -9.87
N LYS A 54 16.95 -2.04 -9.11
CA LYS A 54 18.21 -1.48 -8.59
C LYS A 54 18.89 -2.43 -7.61
N LEU A 55 18.14 -3.06 -6.70
CA LEU A 55 18.67 -3.96 -5.68
C LEU A 55 19.33 -5.19 -6.30
N VAL A 56 18.73 -5.75 -7.35
CA VAL A 56 19.28 -6.90 -8.11
C VAL A 56 20.58 -6.53 -8.84
N ALA A 57 20.67 -5.31 -9.39
CA ALA A 57 21.83 -4.87 -10.15
C ALA A 57 22.98 -4.32 -9.27
N CYS A 58 22.69 -3.92 -8.02
CA CYS A 58 23.66 -3.25 -7.15
C CYS A 58 24.67 -4.24 -6.54
N LYS A 59 25.95 -4.05 -6.87
CA LYS A 59 27.08 -4.84 -6.33
C LYS A 59 27.68 -4.26 -5.05
N ASP A 60 27.45 -2.98 -4.79
CA ASP A 60 27.96 -2.31 -3.59
C ASP A 60 27.06 -2.61 -2.38
N PRO A 61 27.59 -3.22 -1.30
CA PRO A 61 26.76 -3.59 -0.15
C PRO A 61 26.15 -2.40 0.60
N GLN A 62 26.82 -1.25 0.63
CA GLN A 62 26.32 -0.07 1.35
C GLN A 62 25.14 0.56 0.59
N GLU A 63 25.25 0.68 -0.73
CA GLU A 63 24.19 1.18 -1.59
C GLU A 63 23.02 0.19 -1.67
N ASN A 64 23.29 -1.11 -1.72
CA ASN A 64 22.26 -2.14 -1.60
C ASN A 64 21.44 -1.99 -0.30
N SER A 65 22.12 -1.76 0.85
CA SER A 65 21.46 -1.51 2.13
C SER A 65 20.57 -0.26 2.11
N LYS A 66 21.00 0.81 1.43
CA LYS A 66 20.18 2.03 1.28
C LYS A 66 18.93 1.77 0.46
N ILE A 67 19.06 1.09 -0.68
CA ILE A 67 17.93 0.73 -1.55
C ILE A 67 16.93 -0.14 -0.78
N PHE A 68 17.41 -1.13 -0.02
CA PHE A 68 16.55 -1.97 0.80
C PHE A 68 15.78 -1.16 1.86
N LYS A 69 16.44 -0.23 2.55
CA LYS A 69 15.79 0.66 3.53
C LYS A 69 14.69 1.52 2.88
N GLU A 70 14.94 2.02 1.68
CA GLU A 70 13.94 2.78 0.92
C GLU A 70 12.75 1.89 0.54
N MET A 71 13.01 0.67 0.06
CA MET A 71 11.96 -0.31 -0.27
C MET A 71 11.10 -0.67 0.94
N MET A 72 11.72 -0.80 2.12
CA MET A 72 11.00 -1.00 3.39
C MET A 72 10.13 0.20 3.76
N SER A 73 10.59 1.43 3.51
CA SER A 73 9.80 2.65 3.74
C SER A 73 8.56 2.69 2.83
N VAL A 74 8.73 2.39 1.54
CA VAL A 74 7.62 2.32 0.57
C VAL A 74 6.63 1.22 0.96
N SER A 75 7.13 0.06 1.39
CA SER A 75 6.29 -1.06 1.84
C SER A 75 5.48 -0.70 3.09
N LYS A 76 6.08 0.01 4.06
CA LYS A 76 5.35 0.54 5.21
C LYS A 76 4.26 1.51 4.78
N ARG A 77 4.55 2.45 3.87
CA ARG A 77 3.54 3.38 3.36
C ARG A 77 2.37 2.65 2.70
N MET A 78 2.63 1.58 1.96
CA MET A 78 1.61 0.73 1.34
C MET A 78 0.68 0.06 2.38
N GLN A 79 1.18 -0.24 3.58
CA GLN A 79 0.36 -0.77 4.67
C GLN A 79 -0.56 0.28 5.30
N PHE A 80 -0.30 1.57 5.11
CA PHE A 80 -1.06 2.68 5.71
C PHE A 80 -1.66 3.61 4.64
N MET A 81 -1.96 3.09 3.45
CA MET A 81 -2.58 3.87 2.37
C MET A 81 -3.95 4.38 2.81
N SER A 82 -4.05 5.69 3.02
CA SER A 82 -5.30 6.38 3.31
C SER A 82 -6.10 6.62 2.02
N LYS A 83 -7.37 7.00 2.17
CA LYS A 83 -8.14 7.65 1.11
C LYS A 83 -7.59 9.08 0.99
N THR A 84 -6.47 9.22 0.31
CA THR A 84 -5.88 10.52 0.03
C THR A 84 -6.77 11.17 -1.02
N CYS A 85 -7.55 12.18 -0.60
CA CYS A 85 -8.43 12.99 -1.45
C CYS A 85 -7.65 13.70 -2.56
#